data_AF-A0A396BMD9-F1
#
_entry.id   AF-A0A396BMD9-F1
#
_cell.length_a   1.000
_cell.length_b   1.000
_cell.length_c   1.000
_cell.angle_alpha   90.00
_cell.angle_beta   90.00
_cell.angle_gamma   90.00
#
_symmetry.space_group_name_H-M   'P 1'
#
loop_
_entity.id
_entity.type
_entity.pdbx_description
1 polymer ?
#
loop_
_entity_poly.entity_id
_entity_poly.type
_entity_poly.pdbx_seq_one_letter_code
_entity_poly.pdbx_strand_id
1 'polypeptide(L)'
;MRKCNMRWFSPQRMKKHLAFALAVSLIAMVPVSAFAQVLKISMTKTNVSIESVLRELEKQSEYTFFYNDNQVKLNKKVSINVSDAPIETVLNEVFKNSGYTYKIVDNQIVVS
;
A
#
# COMPACT_ATOMS: atom_id res chain seq x y z
N MET A 1 21.56 -15.84 -66.21
CA MET A 1 22.13 -16.11 -64.86
C MET A 1 21.96 -14.87 -63.99
N ARG A 2 21.11 -14.90 -62.94
CA ARG A 2 20.88 -13.74 -62.06
C ARG A 2 21.86 -13.80 -60.88
N LYS A 3 22.75 -12.80 -60.74
CA LYS A 3 23.59 -12.65 -59.55
C LYS A 3 22.71 -12.17 -58.40
N CYS A 4 22.38 -13.07 -57.48
CA CYS A 4 21.70 -12.75 -56.23
C CYS A 4 22.71 -12.07 -55.30
N ASN A 5 22.57 -10.75 -55.13
CA ASN A 5 23.50 -9.95 -54.35
C ASN A 5 23.13 -10.05 -52.86
N MET A 6 23.56 -11.12 -52.19
CA MET A 6 23.40 -11.27 -50.74
C MET A 6 24.44 -10.44 -49.99
N ARG A 7 24.17 -9.13 -49.86
CA ARG A 7 24.89 -8.24 -48.93
C ARG A 7 24.03 -8.03 -47.69
N TRP A 8 23.72 -9.13 -47.00
CA TRP A 8 22.68 -9.13 -45.97
C TRP A 8 23.11 -9.80 -44.66
N PHE A 9 24.38 -9.73 -44.27
CA PHE A 9 24.76 -9.98 -42.87
C PHE A 9 26.19 -9.52 -42.60
N SER A 10 26.35 -8.32 -42.02
CA SER A 10 27.62 -7.92 -41.43
C SER A 10 27.59 -8.27 -39.93
N PRO A 11 28.47 -9.17 -39.44
CA PRO A 11 28.44 -9.65 -38.06
C PRO A 11 28.62 -8.52 -37.03
N GLN A 12 29.25 -7.42 -37.43
CA GLN A 12 29.38 -6.21 -36.62
C GLN A 12 28.06 -5.49 -36.37
N ARG A 13 27.10 -5.52 -37.31
CA ARG A 13 25.78 -4.91 -37.12
C ARG A 13 24.93 -5.74 -36.17
N MET A 14 24.94 -7.06 -36.32
CA MET A 14 24.27 -7.96 -35.38
C MET A 14 24.78 -7.82 -33.95
N LYS A 15 26.10 -7.78 -33.74
CA LYS A 15 26.70 -7.62 -32.40
C LYS A 15 26.26 -6.32 -31.72
N LYS A 16 26.11 -5.23 -32.48
CA LYS A 16 25.61 -3.95 -31.96
C LYS A 16 24.13 -4.01 -31.57
N HIS A 17 23.29 -4.64 -32.39
CA HIS A 17 21.88 -4.85 -32.04
C HIS A 17 21.70 -5.79 -30.85
N LEU A 18 22.51 -6.85 -30.76
CA LEU A 18 22.50 -7.79 -29.64
C LEU A 18 22.96 -7.10 -28.33
N ALA A 19 24.05 -6.31 -28.39
CA ALA A 19 24.53 -5.54 -27.25
C ALA A 19 23.53 -4.45 -26.81
N PHE A 20 22.87 -3.81 -27.77
CA PHE A 20 21.82 -2.83 -27.49
C PHE A 20 20.59 -3.49 -26.84
N ALA A 21 20.14 -4.64 -27.36
CA ALA A 21 19.05 -5.40 -26.77
C ALA A 21 19.37 -5.90 -25.35
N LEU A 22 20.62 -6.34 -25.12
CA LEU A 22 21.10 -6.74 -23.79
C LEU A 22 21.10 -5.55 -22.80
N ALA A 23 21.56 -4.37 -23.24
CA ALA A 23 21.56 -3.16 -22.43
C ALA A 23 20.14 -2.69 -22.06
N VAL A 24 19.18 -2.80 -22.98
CA VAL A 24 17.77 -2.47 -22.72
C VAL A 24 17.13 -3.48 -21.74
N SER A 25 17.46 -4.76 -21.85
CA SER A 25 16.95 -5.80 -20.94
C SER A 25 17.42 -5.62 -19.48
N LEU A 26 18.60 -5.03 -19.26
CA LEU A 26 19.13 -4.74 -17.93
C LEU A 26 18.40 -3.59 -17.22
N ILE A 27 17.77 -2.68 -17.97
CA ILE A 27 17.05 -1.52 -17.41
C ILE A 27 15.61 -1.90 -17.00
N ALA A 28 15.07 -3.01 -17.53
CA ALA A 28 13.71 -3.47 -17.26
C ALA A 28 13.54 -4.19 -15.91
N MET A 29 14.62 -4.42 -15.14
CA MET A 29 14.55 -4.96 -13.79
C MET A 29 14.32 -3.84 -12.76
N VAL A 30 13.25 -3.07 -12.91
CA VAL A 30 12.75 -2.26 -11.79
C VAL A 30 11.77 -3.14 -11.04
N PRO A 31 12.04 -3.54 -9.78
CA PRO A 31 11.05 -4.24 -8.99
C PRO A 31 9.81 -3.35 -8.86
N VAL A 32 8.71 -3.75 -9.51
CA VAL A 32 7.34 -3.26 -9.21
C VAL A 32 6.91 -3.89 -7.88
N SER A 33 7.67 -3.64 -6.83
CA SER A 33 7.36 -4.16 -5.50
C SER A 33 7.84 -3.15 -4.48
N ALA A 34 6.93 -2.22 -4.12
CA ALA A 34 6.78 -1.63 -2.79
C ALA A 34 6.01 -0.30 -2.86
N PHE A 35 4.77 -0.32 -3.39
CA PHE A 35 3.84 0.79 -3.18
C PHE A 35 2.80 0.45 -2.10
N ALA A 36 3.18 -0.32 -1.08
CA ALA A 36 2.60 -0.09 0.23
C ALA A 36 3.47 1.01 0.85
N GLN A 37 3.28 2.27 0.41
CA GLN A 37 3.81 3.38 1.19
C GLN A 37 3.13 3.26 2.56
N VAL A 38 3.89 2.88 3.57
CA VAL A 38 3.38 2.72 4.94
C VAL A 38 2.93 4.09 5.39
N LEU A 39 1.63 4.37 5.23
CA LEU A 39 1.04 5.63 5.65
C LEU A 39 1.25 5.77 7.15
N LYS A 40 1.99 6.80 7.52
CA LYS A 40 2.30 7.11 8.91
C LYS A 40 1.30 8.13 9.43
N ILE A 41 0.71 7.82 10.57
CA ILE A 41 -0.36 8.58 11.20
C ILE A 41 0.13 9.05 12.55
N SER A 42 -0.09 10.34 12.82
CA SER A 42 0.19 10.97 14.10
C SER A 42 -1.11 11.53 14.65
N MET A 43 -1.54 11.05 15.82
CA MET A 43 -2.78 11.46 16.45
C MET A 43 -2.69 11.36 17.96
N THR A 44 -3.02 12.46 18.63
CA THR A 44 -3.17 12.51 20.08
C THR A 44 -4.60 12.92 20.39
N LYS A 45 -5.38 12.00 20.96
CA LYS A 45 -6.76 12.26 21.39
C LYS A 45 -6.99 11.61 22.74
N THR A 46 -7.73 12.29 23.61
CA THR A 46 -8.01 11.84 24.96
C THR A 46 -9.52 11.80 25.19
N ASN A 47 -10.05 10.68 25.68
CA ASN A 47 -11.46 10.51 26.03
C ASN A 47 -12.44 10.85 24.89
N VAL A 48 -12.10 10.43 23.66
CA VAL A 48 -12.92 10.60 22.46
C VAL A 48 -13.66 9.31 22.12
N SER A 49 -14.79 9.40 21.41
CA SER A 49 -15.48 8.19 20.94
C SER A 49 -14.64 7.47 19.88
N ILE A 50 -14.74 6.14 19.81
CA ILE A 50 -14.13 5.36 18.73
C ILE A 50 -14.59 5.89 17.37
N GLU A 51 -15.88 6.22 17.23
CA GLU A 51 -16.42 6.83 15.99
C GLU A 51 -15.63 8.07 15.57
N SER A 52 -15.32 8.97 16.50
CA SER A 52 -14.57 10.19 16.19
C SER A 52 -13.15 9.88 15.72
N VAL A 53 -12.52 8.86 16.30
CA VAL A 53 -11.19 8.43 15.90
C VAL A 53 -11.22 7.83 14.50
N LEU A 54 -12.16 6.91 14.23
CA LEU A 54 -12.30 6.28 12.91
C LEU A 54 -12.54 7.31 11.81
N ARG A 55 -13.47 8.26 12.03
CA ARG A 55 -13.72 9.35 11.07
C ARG A 55 -12.48 10.21 10.81
N GLU A 56 -11.61 10.39 11.79
CA GLU A 56 -10.39 11.16 11.59
C GLU A 56 -9.30 10.35 10.88
N LEU A 57 -9.26 9.04 11.10
CA LEU A 57 -8.45 8.11 10.30
C LEU A 57 -8.90 8.09 8.83
N GLU A 58 -10.20 8.06 8.53
CA GLU A 58 -10.72 8.16 7.16
C GLU A 58 -10.38 9.49 6.48
N LYS A 59 -10.20 10.56 7.26
CA LYS A 59 -9.79 11.88 6.72
C LYS A 59 -8.30 11.97 6.43
N GLN A 60 -7.48 11.28 7.23
CA GLN A 60 -6.02 11.31 7.12
C GLN A 60 -5.47 10.19 6.21
N SER A 61 -6.31 9.25 5.80
CA SER A 61 -5.94 8.08 5.01
C SER A 61 -6.95 7.81 3.91
N GLU A 62 -6.62 6.86 3.02
CA GLU A 62 -7.54 6.38 1.98
C GLU A 62 -8.33 5.14 2.43
N TYR A 63 -8.38 4.85 3.73
CA TYR A 63 -9.12 3.72 4.27
C TYR A 63 -10.58 4.06 4.55
N THR A 64 -11.48 3.09 4.37
CA THR A 64 -12.89 3.15 4.77
C THR A 64 -13.20 2.09 5.81
N PHE A 65 -13.90 2.44 6.88
CA PHE A 65 -14.26 1.49 7.95
C PHE A 65 -15.65 0.87 7.75
N PHE A 66 -15.72 -0.46 7.85
CA PHE A 66 -16.97 -1.23 7.82
C PHE A 66 -17.15 -1.99 9.12
N TYR A 67 -18.35 -1.90 9.69
CA TYR A 67 -18.70 -2.57 10.95
C TYR A 67 -20.22 -2.74 11.04
N ASN A 68 -20.66 -3.66 11.90
CA ASN A 68 -22.07 -3.84 12.20
C ASN A 68 -22.43 -3.07 13.48
N ASP A 69 -23.32 -2.09 13.39
CA ASP A 69 -23.77 -1.28 14.54
C ASP A 69 -24.34 -2.10 15.69
N ASN A 70 -24.88 -3.29 15.41
CA ASN A 70 -25.41 -4.18 16.44
C ASN A 70 -24.31 -4.93 17.22
N GLN A 71 -23.10 -5.04 16.67
CA GLN A 71 -21.99 -5.79 17.24
C GLN A 71 -20.90 -4.86 17.80
N VAL A 72 -20.63 -3.76 17.09
CA VAL A 72 -19.55 -2.82 17.42
C VAL A 72 -20.12 -1.54 17.98
N LYS A 73 -19.99 -1.35 19.29
CA LYS A 73 -20.38 -0.10 19.96
C LYS A 73 -19.27 0.95 19.84
N LEU A 74 -19.47 1.93 18.96
CA LEU A 74 -18.52 3.02 18.72
C LEU A 74 -18.60 4.19 19.71
N ASN A 75 -19.60 4.20 20.59
CA ASN A 75 -19.75 5.20 21.64
C ASN A 75 -18.73 5.05 22.79
N LYS A 76 -18.02 3.92 22.86
CA LYS A 76 -16.95 3.70 23.83
C LYS A 76 -15.89 4.79 23.70
N LYS A 77 -15.36 5.21 24.84
CA LYS A 77 -14.32 6.24 24.92
C LYS A 77 -12.94 5.61 24.90
N VAL A 78 -12.05 6.18 24.11
CA VAL A 78 -10.65 5.77 23.99
C VAL A 78 -9.73 6.99 24.06
N SER A 79 -8.51 6.74 24.50
CA SER A 79 -7.42 7.71 24.48
C SER A 79 -6.27 7.07 23.72
N ILE A 80 -5.79 7.77 22.69
CA ILE A 80 -4.70 7.31 21.83
C ILE A 80 -3.64 8.39 21.77
N ASN A 81 -2.38 7.96 21.78
CA ASN A 81 -1.26 8.86 21.59
C ASN A 81 -0.22 8.16 20.71
N VAL A 82 -0.33 8.40 19.41
CA VAL A 82 0.51 7.78 18.39
C VAL A 82 1.19 8.89 17.59
N SER A 83 2.47 8.69 17.28
CA SER A 83 3.26 9.59 16.46
C SER A 83 4.01 8.77 15.42
N ASP A 84 3.86 9.13 14.15
CA ASP A 84 4.57 8.54 13.02
C ASP A 84 4.38 7.01 12.94
N ALA A 85 3.18 6.54 13.27
CA ALA A 85 2.88 5.10 13.42
C ALA A 85 2.10 4.56 12.21
N PRO A 86 2.31 3.29 11.81
CA PRO A 86 1.50 2.66 10.78
C PRO A 86 0.05 2.46 11.27
N ILE A 87 -0.90 2.43 10.34
CA ILE A 87 -2.34 2.27 10.63
C ILE A 87 -2.63 1.09 11.55
N GLU A 88 -1.95 -0.05 11.38
CA GLU A 88 -2.10 -1.24 12.21
C GLU A 88 -1.80 -0.96 13.69
N THR A 89 -0.73 -0.22 13.97
CA THR A 89 -0.37 0.19 15.34
C THR A 89 -1.43 1.10 15.93
N VAL A 90 -1.97 2.03 15.13
CA VAL A 90 -3.04 2.93 15.57
C VAL A 90 -4.32 2.15 15.89
N LEU A 91 -4.74 1.23 15.02
CA LEU A 91 -5.92 0.40 15.25
C LEU A 91 -5.75 -0.54 16.46
N ASN A 92 -4.55 -1.09 16.65
CA ASN A 92 -4.23 -1.88 17.83
C ASN A 92 -4.41 -1.07 19.12
N GLU A 93 -3.95 0.19 19.15
CA GLU A 93 -4.18 1.10 20.29
C GLU A 93 -5.66 1.41 20.50
N VAL A 94 -6.40 1.73 19.42
CA VAL A 94 -7.83 2.06 19.48
C VAL A 94 -8.66 0.89 20.00
N PHE A 95 -8.35 -0.34 19.58
CA PHE A 95 -9.14 -1.52 19.91
C PHE A 95 -8.59 -2.35 21.08
N LYS A 96 -7.42 -1.99 21.65
CA LYS A 96 -6.74 -2.73 22.74
C LYS A 96 -7.64 -3.13 23.90
N ASN A 97 -8.57 -2.24 24.28
CA ASN A 97 -9.46 -2.42 25.44
C ASN A 97 -10.95 -2.50 25.04
N SER A 98 -11.25 -2.57 23.73
CA SER A 98 -12.63 -2.60 23.25
C SER A 98 -13.17 -4.03 23.12
N GLY A 99 -12.27 -5.00 22.91
CA GLY A 99 -12.58 -6.41 22.58
C GLY A 99 -12.86 -6.63 21.10
N TYR A 100 -12.69 -5.62 20.24
CA TYR A 100 -12.91 -5.73 18.81
C TYR A 100 -11.65 -6.15 18.08
N THR A 101 -11.84 -6.84 16.97
CA THR A 101 -10.81 -7.24 16.03
C THR A 101 -11.02 -6.50 14.71
N TYR A 102 -9.98 -6.42 13.88
CA TYR A 102 -10.09 -5.83 12.56
C TYR A 102 -9.35 -6.64 11.51
N LYS A 103 -9.76 -6.48 10.26
CA LYS A 103 -9.08 -6.98 9.08
C LYS A 103 -8.97 -5.88 8.04
N ILE A 104 -7.78 -5.75 7.45
CA ILE A 104 -7.53 -4.84 6.34
C ILE A 104 -7.63 -5.65 5.05
N VAL A 105 -8.50 -5.21 4.14
CA VAL A 105 -8.69 -5.79 2.81
C VAL A 105 -8.63 -4.64 1.82
N ASP A 106 -7.53 -4.55 1.08
CA ASP A 106 -7.21 -3.41 0.21
C ASP A 106 -7.29 -2.08 0.99
N ASN A 107 -8.24 -1.21 0.62
CA ASN A 107 -8.50 0.09 1.26
C ASN A 107 -9.68 0.04 2.25
N GLN A 108 -10.14 -1.15 2.63
CA GLN A 108 -11.27 -1.32 3.54
C GLN A 108 -10.82 -1.98 4.84
N ILE A 109 -11.32 -1.46 5.97
CA ILE A 109 -11.04 -1.99 7.30
C ILE A 109 -12.34 -2.51 7.88
N VAL A 110 -12.46 -3.83 8.01
CA VAL A 110 -13.64 -4.49 8.59
C VAL A 110 -13.40 -4.73 10.06
N VAL A 111 -14.27 -4.19 10.92
CA VAL A 111 -14.22 -4.36 12.38
C VAL A 111 -15.27 -5.39 12.81
N SER A 112 -14.89 -6.31 13.71
CA SER A 112 -15.73 -7.40 14.21
C SER A 112 -15.56 -7.61 15.71
#